data_AF-A0A1B8GP76-F1
#
_entry.id   AF-A0A1B8GP76-F1
#
_cell.length_a   1.000
_cell.length_b   1.000
_cell.length_c   1.000
_cell.angle_alpha   90.00
_cell.angle_beta   90.00
_cell.angle_gamma   90.00
#
_symmetry.space_group_name_H-M   'P 1'
#
loop_
_entity.id
_entity.type
_entity.pdbx_description
1 polymer ?
#
loop_
_entity_poly.entity_id
_entity_poly.type
_entity_poly.pdbx_seq_one_letter_code
_entity_poly.pdbx_strand_id
1 'polypeptide(L)'
;MACRRMQHMSVMSRERRQYMRKAKDLRLLHPWYLLTVVISSAGGGLGHLAVQYASRAMGFRVIAINGSSKEALCKECGVEEFLNFMQHTNEELEATIKKIANNGRRANAVLVVSAANKSYEQGLKFLKP
;
A
#
# COMPACT_ATOMS: atom_id res chain seq x y z
N MET A 1 26.77 -1.73 8.78
CA MET A 1 25.79 -1.89 9.88
C MET A 1 24.61 -2.82 9.54
N ALA A 2 24.81 -3.90 8.77
CA ALA A 2 23.74 -4.84 8.38
C ALA A 2 23.67 -6.12 9.25
N CYS A 3 24.64 -6.34 10.16
CA CYS A 3 24.87 -7.65 10.77
C CYS A 3 24.09 -7.93 12.08
N ARG A 4 23.41 -6.93 12.67
CA ARG A 4 22.60 -7.13 13.90
C ARG A 4 21.10 -7.35 13.65
N ARG A 5 20.63 -7.29 12.40
CA ARG A 5 19.18 -7.38 12.07
C ARG A 5 18.64 -8.81 11.88
N MET A 6 19.50 -9.83 11.93
CA MET A 6 19.10 -11.24 11.74
C MET A 6 18.59 -11.94 13.00
N GLN A 7 18.84 -11.41 14.21
CA GLN A 7 18.45 -12.11 15.44
C GLN A 7 16.95 -12.03 15.77
N HIS A 8 16.20 -11.13 15.13
CA HIS A 8 14.73 -11.08 15.22
C HIS A 8 14.02 -11.98 14.18
N MET A 9 14.75 -12.84 13.46
CA MET A 9 14.17 -13.75 12.45
C MET A 9 13.57 -15.04 13.03
N SER A 10 13.75 -15.32 14.32
CA SER A 10 13.29 -16.58 14.94
C SER A 10 11.77 -16.71 15.10
N VAL A 11 11.03 -15.59 15.01
CA VAL A 11 9.55 -15.56 15.16
C VAL A 11 8.83 -15.37 13.82
N MET A 12 9.44 -15.81 12.71
CA MET A 12 8.80 -15.76 11.39
C MET A 12 7.74 -16.87 11.25
N SER A 13 6.48 -16.45 11.11
CA SER A 13 5.32 -17.32 10.86
C SER A 13 5.54 -18.21 9.62
N ARG A 14 4.93 -19.40 9.61
CA ARG A 14 5.08 -20.39 8.53
C ARG A 14 4.71 -19.84 7.15
N GLU A 15 3.69 -18.97 7.09
CA GLU A 15 3.27 -18.29 5.87
C GLU A 15 4.37 -17.36 5.31
N ARG A 16 5.09 -16.66 6.19
CA ARG A 16 6.19 -15.76 5.80
C ARG A 16 7.35 -16.53 5.15
N ARG A 17 7.61 -17.76 5.59
CA ARG A 17 8.64 -18.64 4.98
C ARG A 17 8.24 -19.14 3.60
N GLN A 18 6.95 -19.44 3.40
CA GLN A 18 6.44 -19.92 2.12
C GLN A 18 6.45 -18.81 1.06
N TYR A 19 6.12 -17.57 1.45
CA TYR A 19 6.14 -16.40 0.58
C TYR A 19 7.57 -16.00 0.17
N MET A 20 8.52 -16.07 1.11
CA MET A 20 9.94 -15.77 0.89
C MET A 20 10.65 -16.76 -0.06
N ARG A 21 10.19 -18.02 -0.14
CA ARG A 21 10.77 -19.05 -1.02
C ARG A 21 10.46 -18.84 -2.52
N LYS A 22 9.50 -17.98 -2.87
CA LYS A 22 9.13 -17.67 -4.27
C LYS A 22 9.65 -16.31 -4.76
N ALA A 23 10.37 -15.57 -3.93
CA ALA A 23 10.69 -14.16 -4.14
C ALA A 23 11.91 -13.94 -5.08
N LYS A 24 11.69 -13.47 -6.32
CA LYS A 24 12.72 -12.80 -7.14
C LYS A 24 12.82 -11.30 -6.86
N ASP A 25 11.84 -10.72 -6.17
CA ASP A 25 11.75 -9.31 -5.82
C ASP A 25 12.37 -9.05 -4.44
N LEU A 26 13.45 -8.27 -4.40
CA LEU A 26 14.18 -7.93 -3.17
C LEU A 26 13.32 -7.20 -2.13
N ARG A 27 12.19 -6.58 -2.55
CA ARG A 27 11.23 -5.94 -1.63
C ARG A 27 10.61 -6.93 -0.66
N LEU A 28 10.45 -8.20 -1.06
CA LEU A 28 9.88 -9.27 -0.24
C LEU A 28 10.75 -9.60 0.98
N LEU A 29 12.06 -9.32 0.90
CA LEU A 29 13.01 -9.51 1.99
C LEU A 29 12.92 -8.41 3.05
N HIS A 30 12.28 -7.28 2.72
CA HIS A 30 12.20 -6.15 3.63
C HIS A 30 11.14 -6.43 4.72
N PRO A 31 11.46 -6.24 6.01
CA PRO A 31 10.52 -6.55 7.10
C PRO A 31 9.20 -5.77 7.00
N TRP A 32 9.20 -4.66 6.25
CA TRP A 32 8.04 -3.82 6.01
C TRP A 32 7.16 -4.21 4.83
N TYR A 33 7.51 -5.26 4.06
CA TYR A 33 6.69 -5.71 2.94
C TYR A 33 5.29 -6.22 3.39
N LEU A 34 5.11 -6.47 4.68
CA LEU A 34 3.81 -6.79 5.26
C LEU A 34 2.98 -5.54 5.61
N LEU A 35 3.52 -4.34 5.37
CA LEU A 35 2.83 -3.08 5.64
C LEU A 35 2.25 -2.51 4.35
N THR A 36 0.98 -2.13 4.44
CA THR A 36 0.23 -1.51 3.36
C THR A 36 -0.02 -0.04 3.64
N VAL A 37 0.16 0.78 2.62
CA VAL A 37 -0.14 2.22 2.66
C VAL A 37 -1.15 2.53 1.58
N VAL A 38 -2.25 3.17 1.96
CA VAL A 38 -3.23 3.70 1.01
C VAL A 38 -2.88 5.15 0.70
N ILE A 39 -2.79 5.52 -0.58
CA ILE A 39 -2.50 6.89 -1.00
C ILE A 39 -3.67 7.41 -1.83
N SER A 40 -4.36 8.44 -1.36
CA SER A 40 -5.39 9.12 -2.15
C SER A 40 -4.76 10.17 -3.07
N SER A 41 -5.37 10.37 -4.24
CA SER A 41 -4.82 11.22 -5.29
C SER A 41 -3.39 10.81 -5.73
N ALA A 42 -3.15 9.49 -5.83
CA ALA A 42 -1.82 8.92 -6.07
C ALA A 42 -1.13 9.32 -7.40
N GLY A 43 -1.88 9.69 -8.44
CA GLY A 43 -1.34 10.19 -9.71
C GLY A 43 -1.25 11.71 -9.80
N GLY A 44 -1.46 12.44 -8.70
CA GLY A 44 -1.23 13.89 -8.61
C GLY A 44 0.24 14.25 -8.40
N GLY A 45 0.55 15.55 -8.35
CA GLY A 45 1.92 16.06 -8.22
C GLY A 45 2.68 15.51 -7.00
N LEU A 46 2.06 15.53 -5.81
CA LEU A 46 2.66 14.94 -4.61
C LEU A 46 2.42 13.43 -4.50
N GLY A 47 1.28 12.95 -5.02
CA GLY A 47 0.88 11.56 -4.91
C GLY A 47 1.87 10.59 -5.57
N HIS A 48 2.32 10.90 -6.78
CA HIS A 48 3.19 9.97 -7.52
C HIS A 48 4.60 9.89 -6.93
N LEU A 49 5.06 10.97 -6.29
CA LEU A 49 6.29 10.99 -5.49
C LEU A 49 6.13 10.15 -4.22
N ALA A 50 5.00 10.29 -3.53
CA ALA A 50 4.70 9.50 -2.34
C ALA A 50 4.64 8.00 -2.64
N VAL A 51 4.05 7.62 -3.79
CA VAL A 51 4.05 6.23 -4.27
C VAL A 51 5.47 5.72 -4.44
N GLN A 52 6.33 6.45 -5.16
CA GLN A 52 7.70 6.01 -5.42
C GLN A 52 8.52 5.91 -4.14
N TYR A 53 8.34 6.85 -3.21
CA TYR A 53 9.02 6.79 -1.92
C TYR A 53 8.54 5.57 -1.10
N ALA A 54 7.23 5.37 -1.00
CA ALA A 54 6.67 4.24 -0.26
C ALA A 54 7.05 2.89 -0.88
N SER A 55 6.95 2.74 -2.20
CA SER A 55 7.15 1.46 -2.88
C SER A 55 8.63 1.13 -3.15
N ARG A 56 9.43 2.09 -3.63
CA ARG A 56 10.82 1.87 -4.06
C ARG A 56 11.83 2.12 -2.96
N ALA A 57 11.64 3.17 -2.15
CA ALA A 57 12.59 3.51 -1.08
C ALA A 57 12.29 2.78 0.23
N MET A 58 11.01 2.70 0.63
CA MET A 58 10.62 2.09 1.91
C MET A 58 10.23 0.61 1.80
N GLY A 59 9.85 0.15 0.61
CA GLY A 59 9.44 -1.23 0.36
C GLY A 59 8.06 -1.58 0.92
N PHE A 60 7.16 -0.60 1.03
CA PHE A 60 5.76 -0.82 1.40
C PHE A 60 4.92 -1.28 0.21
N ARG A 61 3.81 -1.94 0.52
CA ARG A 61 2.76 -2.30 -0.45
C ARG A 61 1.82 -1.11 -0.62
N VAL A 62 1.81 -0.50 -1.80
CA VAL A 62 1.05 0.73 -2.05
C VAL A 62 -0.27 0.41 -2.74
N ILE A 63 -1.37 0.85 -2.13
CA ILE A 63 -2.72 0.85 -2.72
C ILE A 63 -3.04 2.29 -3.12
N ALA A 64 -3.14 2.55 -4.42
CA ALA A 64 -3.41 3.88 -4.94
C ALA A 64 -4.90 4.09 -5.19
N ILE A 65 -5.40 5.27 -4.82
CA ILE A 65 -6.76 5.72 -5.17
C ILE A 65 -6.63 6.95 -6.07
N ASN A 66 -7.14 6.86 -7.29
CA ASN A 66 -7.22 8.00 -8.22
C ASN A 66 -8.29 7.77 -9.30
N GLY A 67 -8.52 8.74 -10.18
CA GLY A 67 -9.38 8.57 -11.35
C GLY A 67 -8.66 7.83 -12.48
N SER A 68 -9.44 7.28 -13.42
CA SER A 68 -8.94 6.38 -14.48
C SER A 68 -7.76 6.94 -15.30
N SER A 69 -7.75 8.25 -15.55
CA SER A 69 -6.74 8.89 -16.41
C SER A 69 -5.31 8.81 -15.86
N LYS A 70 -5.13 8.44 -14.59
CA LYS A 70 -3.83 8.40 -13.91
C LYS A 70 -3.37 6.98 -13.54
N GLU A 71 -4.08 5.95 -13.97
CA GLU A 71 -3.75 4.56 -13.65
C GLU A 71 -2.37 4.14 -14.16
N ALA A 72 -2.06 4.45 -15.43
CA ALA A 72 -0.77 4.11 -16.04
C ALA A 72 0.42 4.71 -15.27
N LEU A 73 0.32 5.99 -14.91
CA LEU A 73 1.33 6.69 -14.11
C LEU A 73 1.52 6.03 -12.73
N CYS A 74 0.41 5.68 -12.06
CA CYS A 74 0.45 5.02 -10.76
C CYS A 74 1.14 3.65 -10.84
N LYS A 75 0.80 2.85 -11.85
CA LYS A 75 1.43 1.54 -12.11
C LYS A 75 2.93 1.68 -12.35
N GLU A 76 3.33 2.63 -13.19
CA GLU A 76 4.75 2.93 -13.45
C GLU A 76 5.50 3.31 -12.15
N CYS A 77 4.87 4.11 -11.29
CA CYS A 77 5.45 4.53 -10.01
C CYS A 77 5.62 3.39 -8.99
N GLY A 78 5.09 2.19 -9.26
CA GLY A 78 5.26 1.01 -8.41
C GLY A 78 4.11 0.77 -7.43
N VAL A 79 2.89 1.15 -7.81
CA VAL A 79 1.67 0.74 -7.11
C VAL A 79 1.45 -0.76 -7.25
N GLU A 80 1.01 -1.41 -6.18
CA GLU A 80 0.59 -2.80 -6.21
C GLU A 80 -0.86 -2.94 -6.69
N GLU A 81 -1.75 -2.11 -6.15
CA GLU A 81 -3.18 -2.13 -6.48
C GLU A 81 -3.70 -0.72 -6.74
N PHE A 82 -4.43 -0.55 -7.86
CA PHE A 82 -5.01 0.72 -8.25
C PHE A 82 -6.54 0.65 -8.14
N LEU A 83 -7.12 1.58 -7.38
CA LEU A 83 -8.56 1.68 -7.16
C LEU A 83 -9.09 2.97 -7.77
N ASN A 84 -10.08 2.82 -8.65
CA ASN A 84 -10.72 3.94 -9.30
C ASN A 84 -11.93 4.42 -8.50
N PHE A 85 -11.80 5.58 -7.84
CA PHE A 85 -12.90 6.10 -7.02
C PHE A 85 -14.12 6.55 -7.83
N MET A 86 -14.01 6.70 -9.15
CA MET A 86 -15.14 7.04 -10.02
C MET A 86 -16.00 5.83 -10.37
N GLN A 87 -15.46 4.62 -10.23
CA GLN A 87 -16.13 3.36 -10.59
C GLN A 87 -16.67 2.61 -9.37
N HIS A 88 -16.41 3.12 -8.16
CA HIS A 88 -16.75 2.45 -6.92
C HIS A 88 -17.47 3.40 -5.96
N THR A 89 -18.44 2.85 -5.23
CA THR A 89 -19.01 3.52 -4.06
C THR A 89 -17.99 3.61 -2.92
N ASN A 90 -18.27 4.42 -1.89
CA ASN A 90 -17.35 4.55 -0.75
C ASN A 90 -17.23 3.23 0.02
N GLU A 91 -18.35 2.53 0.14
CA GLU A 91 -18.50 1.26 0.85
C GLU A 91 -17.76 0.15 0.10
N GLU A 92 -17.83 0.14 -1.23
CA GLU A 92 -17.07 -0.76 -2.10
C GLU A 92 -15.57 -0.53 -2.00
N LEU A 93 -15.12 0.74 -1.99
CA LEU A 93 -13.70 1.06 -1.79
C LEU A 93 -13.21 0.56 -0.43
N GLU A 94 -13.97 0.81 0.64
CA GLU A 94 -13.62 0.35 1.98
C GLU A 94 -13.55 -1.18 2.04
N ALA A 95 -14.55 -1.88 1.49
CA ALA A 95 -14.60 -3.34 1.44
C ALA A 95 -13.43 -3.91 0.61
N THR A 96 -13.11 -3.29 -0.52
CA THR A 96 -12.01 -3.69 -1.40
C THR A 96 -10.67 -3.51 -0.71
N ILE A 97 -10.43 -2.36 -0.06
CA ILE A 97 -9.21 -2.09 0.69
C ILE A 97 -9.07 -3.08 1.85
N LYS A 98 -10.14 -3.39 2.58
CA LYS A 98 -10.10 -4.41 3.65
C LYS A 98 -9.72 -5.80 3.14
N LYS A 99 -10.19 -6.19 1.94
CA LYS A 99 -9.87 -7.49 1.34
C LYS A 99 -8.42 -7.56 0.89
N ILE A 100 -7.94 -6.50 0.24
CA ILE A 100 -6.61 -6.42 -0.36
C ILE A 100 -5.51 -6.21 0.69
N ALA A 101 -5.77 -5.35 1.68
CA ALA A 101 -4.77 -4.99 2.67
C ALA A 101 -4.54 -6.15 3.65
N ASN A 102 -3.26 -6.47 3.88
CA ASN A 102 -2.77 -7.28 5.00
C ASN A 102 -3.58 -8.55 5.35
N ASN A 103 -3.98 -9.35 4.35
CA ASN A 103 -4.75 -10.59 4.49
C ASN A 103 -6.13 -10.39 5.16
N GLY A 104 -6.92 -9.42 4.69
CA GLY A 104 -8.27 -9.18 5.22
C GLY A 104 -8.32 -8.15 6.34
N ARG A 105 -7.25 -7.36 6.54
CA ARG A 105 -7.19 -6.26 7.51
C ARG A 105 -7.21 -4.91 6.80
N ARG A 106 -7.36 -3.83 7.56
CA ARG A 106 -7.25 -2.45 7.06
C ARG A 106 -5.78 -2.02 6.93
N ALA A 107 -5.54 -0.90 6.25
CA ALA A 107 -4.20 -0.41 5.93
C ALA A 107 -3.43 0.03 7.19
N ASN A 108 -2.09 -0.03 7.14
CA ASN A 108 -1.25 0.42 8.26
C ASN A 108 -1.15 1.94 8.35
N ALA A 109 -1.18 2.60 7.19
CA ALA A 109 -1.18 4.04 7.07
C ALA A 109 -2.05 4.45 5.90
N VAL A 110 -2.60 5.66 5.99
CA VAL A 110 -3.36 6.30 4.93
C VAL A 110 -2.80 7.69 4.73
N LEU A 111 -2.35 7.98 3.52
CA LEU A 111 -1.84 9.28 3.12
C LEU A 111 -2.87 9.97 2.24
N VAL A 112 -3.45 11.04 2.76
CA VAL A 112 -4.43 11.85 2.02
C VAL A 112 -3.70 12.98 1.32
N VAL A 113 -3.65 12.94 -0.02
CA VAL A 113 -2.99 13.96 -0.86
C VAL A 113 -3.99 14.65 -1.78
N SER A 114 -5.27 14.54 -1.43
CA SER A 114 -6.40 15.15 -2.13
C SER A 114 -6.88 16.38 -1.37
N ALA A 115 -7.30 17.42 -2.10
CA ALA A 115 -7.97 18.57 -1.51
C ALA A 115 -9.46 18.32 -1.19
N ALA A 116 -10.01 17.18 -1.61
CA ALA A 116 -11.42 16.87 -1.38
C ALA A 116 -11.69 16.42 0.06
N ASN A 117 -12.61 17.10 0.75
CA ASN A 117 -13.05 16.76 2.12
C ASN A 117 -13.43 15.28 2.27
N LYS A 118 -14.11 14.74 1.25
CA LYS A 118 -14.50 13.33 1.18
C LYS A 118 -13.32 12.35 1.35
N SER A 119 -12.13 12.70 0.87
CA SER A 119 -10.94 11.86 1.01
C SER A 119 -10.43 11.78 2.46
N TYR A 120 -10.63 12.83 3.25
CA TYR A 120 -10.27 12.84 4.68
C TYR A 120 -11.22 11.95 5.48
N GLU A 121 -12.53 12.04 5.21
CA GLU A 121 -13.54 11.18 5.84
C GLU A 121 -13.32 9.70 5.53
N GLN A 122 -13.05 9.38 4.26
CA GLN A 122 -12.74 8.03 3.82
C GLN A 122 -11.44 7.50 4.42
N GLY A 123 -10.42 8.36 4.58
CA GLY A 123 -9.11 7.96 5.04
C GLY A 123 -9.13 7.28 6.41
N LEU A 124 -9.96 7.77 7.33
CA LEU A 124 -10.14 7.16 8.65
C LEU A 124 -10.74 5.75 8.58
N LYS A 125 -11.62 5.49 7.59
CA LYS A 125 -12.25 4.18 7.41
C LYS A 125 -11.27 3.14 6.85
N PHE A 126 -10.27 3.58 6.09
CA PHE A 126 -9.25 2.70 5.50
C PHE A 126 -8.14 2.30 6.48
N LEU A 127 -7.98 3.03 7.57
CA LEU A 127 -6.95 2.79 8.58
C LEU A 127 -7.36 1.64 9.50
N LYS A 128 -6.38 0.83 9.90
CA LYS A 128 -6.56 -0.15 10.99
C LYS A 128 -6.89 0.55 12.33
N PRO A 129 -7.66 -0.09 13.22
CA PRO A 129 -7.81 0.36 14.60
C PRO A 129 -6.46 0.40 15.33
#